data_AF-A0A225UB33-F1
#
_entry.id   AF-A0A225UB33-F1
#
_cell.length_a   1.000
_cell.length_b   1.000
_cell.length_c   1.000
_cell.angle_alpha   90.00
_cell.angle_beta   90.00
_cell.angle_gamma   90.00
#
_symmetry.space_group_name_H-M   'P 1'
#
loop_
_entity.id
_entity.type
_entity.pdbx_description
1 polymer ?
#
loop_
_entity_poly.entity_id
_entity_poly.type
_entity_poly.pdbx_seq_one_letter_code
_entity_poly.pdbx_strand_id
1 'polypeptide(L)'
;MGTVPITSAGILSTDISHASLYVDAITARCAITGEDASRALVSVKNSIDSHLLEMLCKFDWSTTVEAVSEQQIVAEIDKIVNNIKNGDIDEVDSLFEAKLRMNL
;
A
#
# COMPACT_ATOMS: atom_id res chain seq x y z
N MET A 1 20.60 12.59 19.32
CA MET A 1 19.54 12.55 18.30
C MET A 1 19.70 11.23 17.56
N GLY A 2 18.93 10.21 17.94
CA GLY A 2 19.05 8.87 17.36
C GLY A 2 18.35 8.85 16.01
N THR A 3 19.09 8.52 14.96
CA THR A 3 18.52 8.26 13.62
C THR A 3 17.76 6.95 13.69
N VAL A 4 16.43 7.02 13.56
CA VAL A 4 15.59 5.81 13.41
C VAL A 4 15.84 5.26 12.00
N PRO A 5 16.30 4.02 11.84
CA PRO A 5 16.50 3.44 10.52
C PRO A 5 15.13 3.26 9.85
N ILE A 6 14.97 3.85 8.66
CA ILE A 6 13.77 3.63 7.85
C ILE A 6 13.94 2.28 7.15
N THR A 7 13.64 1.20 7.88
CA THR A 7 13.53 -0.14 7.31
C THR A 7 12.27 -0.25 6.45
N SER A 8 12.29 -1.02 5.36
CA SER A 8 11.11 -1.24 4.48
C SER A 8 9.86 -1.70 5.25
N ALA A 9 10.05 -2.47 6.34
CA ALA A 9 8.99 -2.85 7.27
C ALA A 9 8.30 -1.65 7.96
N GLY A 10 9.03 -0.56 8.19
CA GLY A 10 8.52 0.67 8.78
C GLY A 10 7.58 1.45 7.86
N ILE A 11 7.80 1.38 6.55
CA ILE A 11 6.93 2.02 5.54
C ILE A 11 5.60 1.27 5.44
N LEU A 12 5.63 -0.07 5.40
CA LEU A 12 4.43 -0.90 5.37
C LEU A 12 3.57 -0.74 6.65
N SER A 13 4.22 -0.58 7.81
CA SER A 13 3.52 -0.40 9.10
C SER A 13 2.82 0.96 9.22
N THR A 14 3.32 2.01 8.56
CA THR A 14 2.66 3.33 8.56
C THR A 14 1.44 3.39 7.63
N ASP A 15 1.40 2.60 6.57
CA ASP A 15 0.27 2.56 5.62
C ASP A 15 -0.93 1.78 6.18
N ILE A 16 -0.70 0.66 6.88
CA ILE A 16 -1.76 -0.08 7.59
C ILE A 16 -2.37 0.80 8.70
N SER A 17 -1.52 1.60 9.37
CA SER A 17 -1.97 2.56 10.39
C SER A 17 -2.90 3.62 9.80
N HIS A 18 -2.59 4.16 8.60
CA HIS A 18 -3.45 5.15 7.95
C HIS A 18 -4.78 4.59 7.46
N ALA A 19 -4.82 3.35 6.96
CA ALA A 19 -6.06 2.71 6.52
C ALA A 19 -7.04 2.48 7.68
N SER A 20 -6.55 2.02 8.84
CA SER A 20 -7.36 1.90 10.07
C SER A 20 -7.88 3.27 10.51
N LEU A 21 -7.00 4.29 10.53
CA LEU A 21 -7.36 5.65 10.94
C LEU A 21 -8.44 6.27 10.05
N TYR A 22 -8.44 5.99 8.74
CA TYR A 22 -9.49 6.45 7.83
C TYR A 22 -10.85 5.82 8.18
N VAL A 23 -10.91 4.49 8.31
CA VAL A 23 -12.16 3.79 8.64
C VAL A 23 -12.69 4.22 10.01
N ASP A 24 -11.80 4.35 11.00
CA ASP A 24 -12.15 4.78 12.35
C ASP A 24 -12.67 6.23 12.36
N ALA A 25 -12.03 7.14 11.62
CA ALA A 25 -12.46 8.53 11.52
C ALA A 25 -13.83 8.67 10.84
N ILE A 26 -14.06 7.92 9.75
CA ILE A 26 -15.36 7.92 9.05
C ILE A 26 -16.44 7.33 9.96
N THR A 27 -16.16 6.23 10.65
CA THR A 27 -17.10 5.59 11.59
C THR A 27 -17.46 6.53 12.75
N ALA A 28 -16.48 7.20 13.34
CA ALA A 28 -16.70 8.16 14.42
C ALA A 28 -17.54 9.36 13.95
N ARG A 29 -17.29 9.87 12.74
CA ARG A 29 -18.10 10.94 12.15
C ARG A 29 -19.54 10.50 11.90
N CYS A 30 -19.73 9.32 11.30
CA CYS A 30 -21.06 8.76 11.02
C CYS A 30 -21.86 8.50 12.30
N ALA A 31 -21.21 8.10 13.39
CA ALA A 31 -21.85 7.96 14.70
C ALA A 31 -22.42 9.29 15.24
N ILE A 32 -21.81 10.43 14.88
CA ILE A 32 -22.25 11.78 15.27
C ILE A 32 -23.33 12.31 14.31
N THR A 33 -23.17 12.10 13.00
CA THR A 33 -24.08 12.64 11.97
C THR A 33 -25.31 11.76 11.73
N GLY A 34 -25.28 10.50 12.15
CA GLY A 34 -26.31 9.50 11.85
C GLY A 34 -26.26 8.99 10.41
N GLU A 35 -25.18 9.30 9.67
CA GLU A 35 -24.97 8.79 8.32
C GLU A 35 -24.64 7.29 8.32
N ASP A 36 -24.97 6.61 7.23
CA ASP A 36 -24.59 5.22 7.02
C ASP A 36 -23.09 5.13 6.69
N ALA A 37 -22.31 4.60 7.63
CA ALA A 37 -20.86 4.43 7.49
C ALA A 37 -20.48 3.62 6.25
N SER A 38 -21.28 2.60 5.87
CA SER A 38 -21.01 1.78 4.69
C SER A 38 -21.11 2.57 3.38
N ARG A 39 -21.91 3.65 3.37
CA ARG A 39 -22.06 4.57 2.24
C ARG A 39 -21.09 5.75 2.30
N ALA A 40 -20.59 6.07 3.49
CA ALA A 40 -19.63 7.16 3.71
C ALA A 40 -18.18 6.74 3.41
N LEU A 41 -17.89 5.43 3.46
CA LEU A 41 -16.62 4.88 3.01
C LEU A 41 -16.51 4.96 1.49
N VAL A 42 -15.37 5.45 1.02
CA VAL A 42 -15.06 5.49 -0.42
C VAL A 42 -14.62 4.10 -0.86
N SER A 43 -15.27 3.60 -1.91
CA SER A 43 -14.93 2.33 -2.54
C SER A 43 -13.51 2.38 -3.12
N VAL A 44 -12.80 1.25 -3.15
CA VAL A 44 -11.43 1.18 -3.71
C VAL A 44 -11.45 1.64 -5.17
N LYS A 45 -12.47 1.23 -5.93
CA LYS A 45 -12.68 1.68 -7.32
C LYS A 45 -12.77 3.20 -7.45
N ASN A 46 -13.52 3.84 -6.57
CA ASN A 46 -13.75 5.29 -6.63
C ASN A 46 -12.58 6.10 -6.06
N SER A 47 -11.61 5.44 -5.43
CA SER A 47 -10.42 6.08 -4.89
C SER A 47 -9.30 6.23 -5.93
N ILE A 48 -9.39 5.51 -7.05
CA ILE A 48 -8.43 5.53 -8.16
C ILE A 48 -8.95 6.47 -9.25
N ASP A 49 -8.04 7.22 -9.89
CA ASP A 49 -8.37 8.01 -11.07
C ASP A 49 -9.06 7.14 -12.13
N SER A 50 -10.18 7.62 -12.67
CA SER A 50 -11.05 6.82 -13.54
C SER A 50 -10.36 6.42 -14.85
N HIS A 51 -9.53 7.30 -15.41
CA HIS A 51 -8.80 7.02 -16.64
C HIS A 51 -7.67 6.03 -16.40
N LEU A 52 -6.97 6.17 -15.26
CA LEU A 52 -5.97 5.18 -14.83
C LEU A 52 -6.61 3.80 -14.61
N LEU A 53 -7.74 3.73 -13.92
CA LEU A 53 -8.42 2.46 -13.67
C LEU A 53 -8.88 1.78 -14.98
N GLU A 54 -9.39 2.57 -15.93
CA GLU A 54 -9.77 2.06 -17.26
C GLU A 54 -8.55 1.50 -18.02
N MET A 55 -7.42 2.20 -17.97
CA MET A 55 -6.16 1.73 -18.56
C MET A 55 -5.72 0.41 -17.93
N LEU A 56 -5.62 0.34 -16.59
CA LEU A 56 -5.17 -0.85 -15.87
C LEU A 56 -6.08 -2.05 -16.17
N CYS A 57 -7.40 -1.85 -16.15
CA CYS A 57 -8.37 -2.90 -16.47
C CYS A 57 -8.14 -3.44 -17.88
N LYS A 58 -7.99 -2.55 -18.87
CA LYS A 58 -7.88 -2.91 -20.28
C LYS A 58 -6.54 -3.57 -20.63
N PHE A 59 -5.44 -3.02 -20.14
CA PHE A 59 -4.10 -3.38 -20.61
C PHE A 59 -3.41 -4.39 -19.71
N ASP A 60 -3.53 -4.25 -18.39
CA ASP A 60 -2.78 -5.09 -17.45
C ASP A 60 -3.61 -6.26 -16.92
N TRP A 61 -4.90 -6.04 -16.65
CA TRP A 61 -5.75 -7.02 -15.97
C TRP A 61 -6.69 -7.79 -16.89
N SER A 62 -6.77 -7.40 -18.18
CA SER A 62 -7.66 -8.02 -19.17
C SER A 62 -9.12 -8.14 -18.69
N THR A 63 -9.62 -7.08 -18.05
CA THR A 63 -10.98 -6.98 -17.47
C THR A 63 -11.62 -5.64 -17.83
N THR A 64 -12.84 -5.38 -17.36
CA THR A 64 -13.50 -4.09 -17.47
C THR A 64 -13.68 -3.44 -16.10
N VAL A 65 -13.91 -2.12 -16.07
CA VAL A 65 -14.12 -1.37 -14.83
C VAL A 65 -15.36 -1.88 -14.07
N GLU A 66 -16.37 -2.37 -14.79
CA GLU A 66 -17.58 -2.95 -14.21
C GLU A 66 -17.29 -4.33 -13.60
N ALA A 67 -16.51 -5.15 -14.30
CA ALA A 67 -16.25 -6.54 -13.94
C ALA A 67 -15.17 -6.72 -12.88
N VAL A 68 -14.21 -5.79 -12.77
CA VAL A 68 -13.14 -5.89 -11.76
C VAL A 68 -13.71 -5.80 -10.34
N SER A 69 -13.27 -6.64 -9.41
CA SER A 69 -13.69 -6.57 -8.00
C SER A 69 -12.74 -5.70 -7.18
N GLU A 70 -13.18 -5.18 -6.03
CA GLU A 70 -12.28 -4.42 -5.15
C GLU A 70 -11.11 -5.26 -4.66
N GLN A 71 -11.36 -6.54 -4.35
CA GLN A 71 -10.34 -7.48 -3.90
C GLN A 71 -9.30 -7.72 -4.99
N GLN A 72 -9.72 -7.77 -6.25
CA GLN A 72 -8.79 -7.90 -7.38
C GLN A 72 -7.91 -6.66 -7.56
N ILE A 73 -8.48 -5.46 -7.40
CA ILE A 73 -7.71 -4.21 -7.46
C ILE A 73 -6.62 -4.20 -6.39
N VAL A 74 -6.97 -4.54 -5.14
CA VAL A 74 -6.00 -4.61 -4.05
C VAL A 74 -4.92 -5.66 -4.33
N ALA A 75 -5.30 -6.85 -4.78
CA ALA A 75 -4.35 -7.92 -5.08
C ALA A 75 -3.34 -7.55 -6.18
N GLU A 76 -3.78 -6.84 -7.23
CA GLU A 76 -2.89 -6.39 -8.29
C GLU A 76 -1.97 -5.24 -7.84
N ILE A 77 -2.47 -4.32 -7.00
CA ILE A 77 -1.65 -3.29 -6.36
C ILE A 77 -0.58 -3.95 -5.48
N ASP A 78 -0.97 -4.89 -4.62
CA ASP A 78 -0.06 -5.64 -3.75
C ASP A 78 1.00 -6.39 -4.56
N LYS A 79 0.62 -6.99 -5.69
CA LYS A 79 1.56 -7.65 -6.60
C LYS A 79 2.57 -6.66 -7.17
N ILE A 80 2.17 -5.45 -7.54
CA ILE A 80 3.11 -4.42 -8.03
C ILE A 80 4.03 -3.98 -6.89
N VAL A 81 3.47 -3.62 -5.73
CA VAL A 81 4.22 -3.13 -4.56
C VAL A 81 5.22 -4.18 -4.05
N ASN A 82 4.82 -5.45 -3.99
CA ASN A 82 5.70 -6.53 -3.53
C ASN A 82 6.78 -6.92 -4.56
N ASN A 83 6.60 -6.56 -5.85
CA ASN A 83 7.62 -6.72 -6.88
C ASN A 83 8.58 -5.53 -6.96
N ILE A 84 8.27 -4.41 -6.29
CA ILE A 84 9.28 -3.37 -6.04
C ILE A 84 10.33 -4.03 -5.15
N LYS A 85 11.60 -3.93 -5.55
CA LYS A 85 12.79 -4.55 -4.92
C LYS A 85 13.08 -4.03 -3.50
N ASN A 86 12.10 -4.04 -2.62
CA ASN A 86 12.18 -3.59 -1.25
C ASN A 86 12.98 -4.55 -0.34
N GLY A 87 13.39 -5.72 -0.85
CA GLY A 87 14.26 -6.69 -0.15
C GLY A 87 15.48 -7.14 -0.96
N ASP A 88 15.75 -6.53 -2.12
CA ASP A 88 16.85 -6.91 -3.02
C ASP A 88 18.11 -6.04 -2.81
N ILE A 89 18.00 -5.00 -1.95
CA ILE A 89 19.15 -4.26 -1.45
C ILE A 89 19.53 -4.93 -0.15
N ASP A 90 20.57 -5.77 -0.22
CA ASP A 90 21.24 -6.29 0.97
C ASP A 90 21.53 -5.12 1.91
N GLU A 91 21.24 -5.29 3.20
CA GLU A 91 21.58 -4.29 4.21
C GLU A 91 23.09 -4.00 4.09
N VAL A 92 23.40 -2.77 3.69
CA VAL A 92 24.76 -2.37 3.30
C VAL A 92 25.74 -2.64 4.44
N ASP A 93 25.32 -2.42 5.68
CA ASP A 93 26.13 -2.70 6.87
C ASP A 93 26.45 -4.21 7.00
N SER A 94 25.46 -5.07 6.85
CA SER A 94 25.62 -6.54 6.84
C SER A 94 26.52 -7.02 5.69
N LEU A 95 26.41 -6.39 4.51
CA LEU A 95 27.26 -6.69 3.35
C LEU A 95 28.71 -6.26 3.60
N PHE A 96 28.93 -5.09 4.19
CA PHE A 96 30.25 -4.58 4.54
C PHE A 96 30.89 -5.46 5.62
N GLU A 97 30.18 -5.85 6.68
CA GLU A 97 30.73 -6.77 7.69
C GLU A 97 31.15 -8.13 7.11
N ALA A 98 30.36 -8.69 6.19
CA ALA A 98 30.66 -9.98 5.58
C ALA A 98 31.82 -9.93 4.57
N LYS A 99 31.99 -8.81 3.86
CA LYS A 99 32.93 -8.69 2.72
C LYS A 99 34.19 -7.90 3.03
N LEU A 100 34.18 -7.01 4.02
CA LEU A 100 35.32 -6.18 4.36
C LEU A 100 36.33 -7.01 5.15
N ARG A 101 37.26 -7.65 4.44
CA ARG A 101 38.45 -8.26 5.05
C ARG A 101 39.61 -7.28 4.99
N MET A 102 40.00 -6.78 6.15
CA MET A 102 41.23 -6.02 6.30
C MET A 102 42.38 -7.02 6.43
N ASN A 103 43.14 -7.22 5.36
CA ASN A 103 44.40 -7.96 5.44
C ASN A 103 45.45 -6.99 6.01
N LEU A 104 45.79 -7.19 7.28
CA LEU A 104 46.85 -6.45 7.97
C LEU A 104 48.23 -7.03 7.64
#